data_AF-A0A7S0EF93-F1
#
_entry.id   AF-A0A7S0EF93-F1
#
_cell.length_a   1.000
_cell.length_b   1.000
_cell.length_c   1.000
_cell.angle_alpha   90.00
_cell.angle_beta   90.00
_cell.angle_gamma   90.00
#
_symmetry.space_group_name_H-M   'P 1'
#
loop_
_entity.id
_entity.type
_entity.pdbx_description
1 polymer ?
#
loop_
_entity_poly.entity_id
_entity_poly.type
_entity_poly.pdbx_seq_one_letter_code
_entity_poly.pdbx_strand_id
1 'polypeptide(L)'
;SIKMSFRASVRPEQFLLTGLTQRSNLLCAGLIGLTCTLFGALGAMIMWMVPTCSQFGHIETQACGACAAMQLSSLLHITFVKQNVVPSRAFETRWVHRIVFVVKFLSMITNVCIFAFPTPSVIDAVSGRQFVMLRWVEWVTLSFVMTFVVEAMDSTSLRGPALCAISQLLSTSCGMLMPLAPSLFWWKVIFTTAFVLFGYLFRRLWLKEALLRERRRSLPAGGPPARGPRA
;
A
#
# COMPACT_ATOMS: atom_id res chain seq x y z
N SER A 1 18.06 -10.23 -56.91
CA SER A 1 17.99 -9.49 -55.63
C SER A 1 16.56 -9.53 -55.14
N ILE A 2 16.24 -10.41 -54.19
CA ILE A 2 14.87 -10.64 -53.69
C ILE A 2 14.69 -9.83 -52.41
N LYS A 3 13.86 -8.80 -52.47
CA LYS A 3 13.50 -7.94 -51.34
C LYS A 3 12.42 -8.67 -50.51
N MET A 4 12.82 -9.50 -49.55
CA MET A 4 11.88 -10.07 -48.58
C MET A 4 11.40 -8.96 -47.64
N SER A 5 10.20 -8.45 -47.91
CA SER A 5 9.47 -7.57 -47.01
C SER A 5 8.92 -8.39 -45.85
N PHE A 6 9.61 -8.33 -44.71
CA PHE A 6 9.17 -8.96 -43.46
C PHE A 6 8.03 -8.11 -42.87
N ARG A 7 6.79 -8.40 -43.28
CA ARG A 7 5.60 -7.84 -42.64
C ARG A 7 5.50 -8.46 -41.24
N ALA A 8 5.99 -7.74 -40.24
CA ALA A 8 5.81 -8.11 -38.84
C ALA A 8 4.30 -8.20 -38.54
N SER A 9 3.78 -9.42 -38.54
CA SER A 9 2.45 -9.75 -38.04
C SER A 9 2.40 -9.43 -36.55
N VAL A 10 1.96 -8.21 -36.21
CA VAL A 10 1.65 -7.82 -34.83
C VAL A 10 0.58 -8.77 -34.32
N ARG A 11 0.96 -9.65 -33.38
CA ARG A 11 0.01 -10.62 -32.79
C ARG A 11 -1.09 -9.83 -32.07
N PRO A 12 -2.37 -10.21 -32.19
CA PRO A 12 -3.48 -9.53 -31.52
C PRO A 12 -3.33 -9.48 -29.97
N GLU A 13 -2.55 -10.38 -29.39
CA GLU A 13 -2.15 -10.35 -27.97
C GLU A 13 -1.39 -9.07 -27.58
N GLN A 14 -0.60 -8.49 -28.50
CA GLN A 14 0.13 -7.25 -28.24
C GLN A 14 -0.80 -6.03 -28.17
N PHE A 15 -1.94 -6.04 -28.85
CA PHE A 15 -2.93 -4.96 -28.83
C PHE A 15 -3.78 -4.95 -27.54
N LEU A 16 -4.07 -6.15 -27.00
CA LEU A 16 -4.71 -6.30 -25.69
C LEU A 16 -3.78 -5.87 -24.55
N LEU A 17 -2.49 -6.21 -24.66
CA LEU A 17 -1.44 -5.78 -23.72
C LEU A 17 -1.22 -4.26 -23.74
N THR A 18 -1.26 -3.58 -24.90
CA THR A 18 -1.12 -2.12 -24.98
C THR A 18 -2.34 -1.36 -24.41
N GLY A 19 -3.56 -1.86 -24.65
CA GLY A 19 -4.78 -1.29 -24.05
C GLY A 19 -4.86 -1.46 -22.53
N LEU A 20 -4.45 -2.63 -22.02
CA LEU A 20 -4.36 -2.91 -20.57
C LEU A 20 -3.25 -2.10 -19.89
N THR A 21 -2.09 -1.95 -20.54
CA THR A 21 -0.97 -1.15 -20.00
C THR A 21 -1.28 0.34 -19.93
N GLN A 22 -1.96 0.93 -20.92
CA GLN A 22 -2.34 2.35 -20.87
C GLN A 22 -3.36 2.62 -19.74
N ARG A 23 -4.36 1.75 -19.57
CA ARG A 23 -5.31 1.84 -18.45
C ARG A 23 -4.62 1.64 -17.10
N SER A 24 -3.66 0.72 -17.03
CA SER A 24 -2.84 0.48 -15.84
C SER A 24 -2.00 1.71 -15.47
N ASN A 25 -1.42 2.43 -16.45
CA ASN A 25 -0.67 3.67 -16.20
C ASN A 25 -1.51 4.76 -15.57
N LEU A 26 -2.67 5.01 -16.17
CA LEU A 26 -3.57 6.05 -15.68
C LEU A 26 -4.07 5.70 -14.28
N LEU A 27 -4.36 4.41 -14.05
CA LEU A 27 -4.76 3.91 -12.74
C LEU A 27 -3.64 4.07 -11.71
N CYS A 28 -2.41 3.66 -12.00
CA CYS A 28 -1.29 3.80 -11.06
C CYS A 28 -0.91 5.26 -10.80
N ALA A 29 -0.88 6.11 -11.84
CA ALA A 29 -0.65 7.54 -11.68
C ALA A 29 -1.78 8.20 -10.89
N GLY A 30 -3.03 7.83 -11.18
CA GLY A 30 -4.21 8.26 -10.43
C GLY A 30 -4.17 7.83 -8.97
N LEU A 31 -3.74 6.60 -8.67
CA LEU A 31 -3.55 6.12 -7.30
C LEU A 31 -2.50 6.94 -6.55
N ILE A 32 -1.36 7.23 -7.18
CA ILE A 32 -0.32 8.08 -6.57
C ILE A 32 -0.88 9.49 -6.30
N GLY A 33 -1.50 10.11 -7.30
CA GLY A 33 -2.10 11.42 -7.18
C GLY A 33 -3.15 11.47 -6.06
N LEU A 34 -4.08 10.53 -6.07
CA LEU A 34 -5.11 10.39 -5.03
C LEU A 34 -4.51 10.20 -3.65
N THR A 35 -3.46 9.36 -3.51
CA THR A 35 -2.78 9.13 -2.23
C THR A 35 -2.18 10.43 -1.70
N CYS A 36 -1.44 11.17 -2.53
CA CYS A 36 -0.84 12.45 -2.13
C CYS A 36 -1.90 13.50 -1.79
N THR A 37 -2.96 13.60 -2.59
CA THR A 37 -4.06 14.55 -2.36
C THR A 37 -4.82 14.22 -1.08
N LEU A 38 -5.17 12.95 -0.84
CA LEU A 38 -5.85 12.53 0.39
C LEU A 38 -4.98 12.78 1.62
N PHE A 39 -3.69 12.47 1.56
CA PHE A 39 -2.77 12.72 2.66
C PHE A 39 -2.69 14.21 3.01
N GLY A 40 -2.51 15.06 2.00
CA GLY A 40 -2.46 16.52 2.18
C GLY A 40 -3.79 17.09 2.69
N ALA A 41 -4.92 16.67 2.11
CA ALA A 41 -6.24 17.16 2.48
C ALA A 41 -6.63 16.74 3.91
N LEU A 42 -6.44 15.46 4.27
CA LEU A 42 -6.70 14.97 5.62
C LEU A 42 -5.74 15.60 6.64
N GLY A 43 -4.47 15.79 6.27
CA GLY A 43 -3.50 16.48 7.12
C GLY A 43 -3.92 17.93 7.41
N ALA A 44 -4.29 18.68 6.37
CA ALA A 44 -4.80 20.04 6.52
C ALA A 44 -6.09 20.09 7.36
N MET A 45 -7.02 19.17 7.11
CA MET A 45 -8.27 19.05 7.88
C MET A 45 -7.98 18.78 9.37
N ILE A 46 -7.07 17.87 9.71
CA ILE A 46 -6.71 17.58 11.09
C ILE A 46 -6.04 18.77 11.76
N MET A 47 -5.12 19.45 11.07
CA MET A 47 -4.48 20.66 11.59
C MET A 47 -5.50 21.78 11.86
N TRP A 48 -6.60 21.83 11.08
CA TRP A 48 -7.69 22.77 11.29
C TRP A 48 -8.61 22.37 12.46
N MET A 49 -8.94 21.08 12.57
CA MET A 49 -9.93 20.59 13.54
C MET A 49 -9.36 20.34 14.94
N VAL A 50 -8.07 20.03 15.05
CA VAL A 50 -7.44 19.64 16.33
C VAL A 50 -6.57 20.81 16.81
N PRO A 51 -7.06 21.63 17.76
CA PRO A 51 -6.35 22.82 18.21
C PRO A 51 -5.14 22.50 19.09
N THR A 52 -5.06 21.27 19.60
CA THR A 52 -4.01 20.83 20.53
C THR A 52 -2.86 20.17 19.80
N CYS A 53 -1.75 20.89 19.70
CA CYS A 53 -0.44 20.32 19.37
C CYS A 53 0.31 20.00 20.66
N SER A 54 0.88 18.79 20.72
CA SER A 54 1.62 18.32 21.89
C SER A 54 2.88 17.62 21.44
N GLN A 55 3.94 17.76 22.22
CA GLN A 55 5.16 17.00 22.02
C GLN A 55 5.04 15.64 22.68
N PHE A 56 5.63 14.61 22.05
CA PHE A 56 5.61 13.25 22.58
C PHE A 56 6.62 13.04 23.69
N GLY A 57 6.44 11.96 24.44
CA GLY A 57 7.48 11.43 25.31
C GLY A 57 8.79 11.21 24.54
N HIS A 58 9.90 11.25 25.27
CA HIS A 58 11.23 11.13 24.69
C HIS A 58 11.42 9.79 23.95
N ILE A 59 10.85 8.71 24.49
CA ILE A 59 10.96 7.36 23.92
C ILE A 59 10.23 7.28 22.57
N GLU A 60 8.99 7.75 22.51
CA GLU A 60 8.19 7.72 21.29
C GLU A 60 8.79 8.62 20.21
N THR A 61 9.31 9.80 20.61
CA THR A 61 10.01 10.72 19.71
C THR A 61 11.23 10.03 19.09
N GLN A 62 12.07 9.38 19.90
CA GLN A 62 13.23 8.62 19.40
C GLN A 62 12.82 7.47 18.46
N ALA A 63 11.74 6.75 18.77
CA ALA A 63 11.21 5.71 17.90
C ALA A 63 10.81 6.27 16.52
N CYS A 64 10.17 7.46 16.47
CA CYS A 64 9.85 8.13 15.21
C CYS A 64 11.11 8.49 14.42
N GLY A 65 12.15 8.99 15.09
CA GLY A 65 13.45 9.29 14.47
C GLY A 65 14.10 8.03 13.86
N ALA A 66 14.09 6.92 14.59
CA ALA A 66 14.60 5.64 14.10
C ALA A 66 13.80 5.14 12.88
N CYS A 67 12.47 5.21 12.93
CA CYS A 67 11.61 4.85 11.80
C CYS A 67 11.89 5.73 10.57
N ALA A 68 12.09 7.04 10.74
CA ALA A 68 12.46 7.95 9.65
C ALA A 68 13.79 7.54 9.01
N ALA A 69 14.81 7.25 9.82
CA ALA A 69 16.12 6.80 9.34
C ALA A 69 16.04 5.47 8.58
N MET A 70 15.24 4.51 9.08
CA MET A 70 15.00 3.24 8.38
C MET A 70 14.32 3.43 7.02
N GLN A 71 13.32 4.31 6.94
CA GLN A 71 12.66 4.59 5.66
C GLN A 71 13.60 5.30 4.69
N LEU A 72 14.42 6.24 5.16
CA LEU A 72 15.44 6.89 4.35
C LEU A 72 16.44 5.88 3.79
N SER A 73 17.00 5.01 4.63
CA SER A 73 17.90 3.93 4.20
C SER A 73 17.24 3.04 3.13
N SER A 74 15.98 2.66 3.34
CA SER A 74 15.22 1.86 2.39
C SER A 74 14.98 2.58 1.06
N LEU A 75 14.72 3.89 1.07
CA LEU A 75 14.59 4.72 -0.13
C LEU A 75 15.90 4.81 -0.89
N LEU A 76 17.01 5.09 -0.20
CA LEU A 76 18.36 5.14 -0.80
C LEU A 76 18.73 3.79 -1.43
N HIS A 77 18.39 2.67 -0.78
CA HIS A 77 18.60 1.34 -1.36
C HIS A 77 17.80 1.14 -2.65
N ILE A 78 16.53 1.57 -2.69
CA ILE A 78 15.69 1.50 -3.90
C ILE A 78 16.27 2.36 -5.03
N THR A 79 16.80 3.54 -4.72
CA THR A 79 17.36 4.44 -5.74
C THR A 79 18.72 3.97 -6.25
N PHE A 80 19.62 3.49 -5.38
CA PHE A 80 21.00 3.19 -5.76
C PHE A 80 21.23 1.73 -6.20
N VAL A 81 20.65 0.75 -5.50
CA VAL A 81 20.95 -0.67 -5.76
C VAL A 81 20.11 -1.23 -6.90
N LYS A 82 18.84 -0.82 -6.98
CA LYS A 82 17.88 -1.38 -7.95
C LYS A 82 18.00 -0.80 -9.37
N GLN A 83 18.69 0.32 -9.56
CA GLN A 83 18.97 0.86 -10.89
C GLN A 83 19.91 -0.05 -11.71
N ASN A 84 20.71 -0.89 -11.05
CA ASN A 84 21.79 -1.64 -11.69
C ASN A 84 21.45 -3.11 -12.04
N VAL A 85 20.29 -3.65 -11.62
CA VAL A 85 20.09 -5.14 -11.61
C VAL A 85 18.84 -5.64 -12.36
N VAL A 86 17.86 -4.80 -12.72
CA VAL A 86 16.58 -5.31 -13.28
C VAL A 86 16.45 -5.01 -14.79
N PRO A 87 16.73 -5.98 -15.69
CA PRO A 87 16.52 -5.80 -17.13
C PRO A 87 15.02 -5.77 -17.48
N SER A 88 14.58 -4.62 -17.98
CA SER A 88 13.46 -4.24 -18.88
C SER A 88 12.22 -5.11 -19.16
N ARG A 89 11.93 -6.23 -18.48
CA ARG A 89 10.77 -7.10 -18.81
C ARG A 89 9.51 -6.98 -17.94
N ALA A 90 9.41 -6.03 -17.01
CA ALA A 90 8.17 -5.90 -16.23
C ALA A 90 7.74 -4.44 -16.04
N PHE A 91 6.97 -3.96 -17.01
CA PHE A 91 6.32 -2.65 -16.96
C PHE A 91 5.48 -2.46 -15.69
N GLU A 92 4.77 -3.50 -15.27
CA GLU A 92 3.99 -3.51 -14.01
C GLU A 92 4.88 -3.31 -12.77
N THR A 93 6.10 -3.87 -12.77
CA THR A 93 7.05 -3.72 -11.66
C THR A 93 7.54 -2.27 -11.50
N ARG A 94 7.59 -1.48 -12.58
CA ARG A 94 8.01 -0.06 -12.49
C ARG A 94 7.00 0.79 -11.73
N TRP A 95 5.70 0.59 -11.95
CA TRP A 95 4.66 1.35 -11.26
C TRP A 95 4.49 0.93 -9.81
N VAL A 96 4.54 -0.38 -9.53
CA VAL A 96 4.59 -0.88 -8.15
C VAL A 96 5.76 -0.25 -7.39
N HIS A 97 6.95 -0.17 -8.01
CA HIS A 97 8.09 0.50 -7.39
C HIS A 97 7.84 1.99 -7.10
N ARG A 98 7.22 2.72 -8.04
CA ARG A 98 6.88 4.14 -7.83
C ARG A 98 5.89 4.31 -6.67
N ILE A 99 4.86 3.47 -6.61
CA ILE A 99 3.89 3.50 -5.52
C ILE A 99 4.58 3.20 -4.18
N VAL A 100 5.40 2.14 -4.12
CA VAL A 100 6.18 1.79 -2.92
C VAL A 100 7.11 2.93 -2.50
N PHE A 101 7.73 3.62 -3.46
CA PHE A 101 8.55 4.80 -3.18
C PHE A 101 7.73 5.91 -2.53
N VAL A 102 6.58 6.29 -3.12
CA VAL A 102 5.70 7.35 -2.57
C VAL A 102 5.21 6.98 -1.17
N VAL A 103 4.77 5.75 -0.98
CA VAL A 103 4.33 5.22 0.32
C VAL A 103 5.43 5.38 1.38
N LYS A 104 6.65 4.95 1.07
CA LYS A 104 7.80 5.08 1.98
C LYS A 104 8.18 6.53 2.24
N PHE A 105 8.09 7.37 1.22
CA PHE A 105 8.38 8.80 1.31
C PHE A 105 7.38 9.53 2.22
N LEU A 106 6.08 9.29 2.06
CA LEU A 106 5.04 9.84 2.94
C LEU A 106 5.21 9.37 4.39
N SER A 107 5.56 8.09 4.56
CA SER A 107 5.86 7.55 5.89
C SER A 107 7.09 8.18 6.53
N MET A 108 8.15 8.40 5.75
CA MET A 108 9.35 9.11 6.22
C MET A 108 9.02 10.54 6.63
N ILE A 109 8.30 11.30 5.79
CA ILE A 109 7.88 12.68 6.11
C ILE A 109 7.07 12.70 7.40
N THR A 110 6.08 11.82 7.54
CA THR A 110 5.24 11.76 8.74
C THR A 110 6.08 11.53 10.00
N ASN A 111 7.03 10.58 9.95
CA ASN A 111 7.91 10.31 11.08
C ASN A 111 8.86 11.48 11.39
N VAL A 112 9.38 12.18 10.36
CA VAL A 112 10.16 13.41 10.55
C VAL A 112 9.32 14.51 11.19
N CYS A 113 8.07 14.70 10.74
CA CYS A 113 7.17 15.69 11.32
C CYS A 113 6.88 15.42 12.79
N ILE A 114 6.60 14.17 13.15
CA ILE A 114 6.36 13.76 14.54
C ILE A 114 7.63 13.87 15.40
N PHE A 115 8.80 13.61 14.82
CA PHE A 115 10.08 13.74 15.51
C PHE A 115 10.47 15.19 15.78
N ALA A 116 10.30 16.07 14.78
CA ALA A 116 10.85 17.43 14.80
C ALA A 116 9.88 18.50 15.34
N PHE A 117 8.57 18.28 15.26
CA PHE A 117 7.57 19.29 15.58
C PHE A 117 6.50 18.77 16.55
N PRO A 118 5.90 19.65 17.38
CA PRO A 118 4.66 19.34 18.06
C PRO A 118 3.58 18.97 17.03
N THR A 119 2.87 17.87 17.25
CA THR A 119 1.89 17.35 16.30
C THR A 119 0.48 17.34 16.90
N PRO A 120 -0.56 17.46 16.06
CA PRO A 120 -1.95 17.45 16.51
C PRO A 120 -2.24 16.10 17.17
N SER A 121 -2.68 16.14 18.43
CA SER A 121 -3.03 14.94 19.18
C SER A 121 -4.34 15.10 19.93
N VAL A 122 -5.01 13.97 20.11
CA VAL A 122 -6.27 13.86 20.85
C VAL A 122 -6.09 12.78 21.91
N ILE A 123 -6.58 13.00 23.12
CA ILE A 123 -6.60 11.99 24.17
C ILE A 123 -7.94 11.26 24.09
N ASP A 124 -7.90 9.94 23.90
CA ASP A 124 -9.10 9.12 23.91
C ASP A 124 -9.70 9.08 25.32
N ALA A 125 -10.95 9.53 25.46
CA ALA A 125 -11.65 9.58 26.73
C ALA A 125 -11.87 8.18 27.35
N VAL A 126 -11.88 7.12 26.55
CA VAL A 126 -12.09 5.75 27.03
C VAL A 126 -10.79 5.09 27.47
N SER A 127 -9.75 5.10 26.64
CA SER A 127 -8.47 4.45 26.97
C SER A 127 -7.49 5.34 27.73
N GLY A 128 -7.72 6.66 27.79
CA GLY A 128 -6.79 7.64 28.35
C GLY A 128 -5.49 7.79 27.55
N ARG A 129 -5.38 7.15 26.37
CA ARG A 129 -4.17 7.18 25.55
C ARG A 129 -4.18 8.36 24.59
N GLN A 130 -2.99 8.84 24.29
CA GLN A 130 -2.76 9.90 23.31
C GLN A 130 -2.72 9.34 21.88
N PHE A 131 -3.48 9.95 20.97
CA PHE A 131 -3.59 9.58 19.57
C PHE A 131 -2.92 10.66 18.71
N VAL A 132 -1.88 10.28 17.97
CA VAL A 132 -1.20 11.18 17.02
C VAL A 132 -2.00 11.24 15.74
N MET A 133 -2.75 12.31 15.54
CA MET A 133 -3.69 12.37 14.43
C MET A 133 -2.97 12.39 13.09
N LEU A 134 -1.77 12.98 13.01
CA LEU A 134 -0.95 12.94 11.79
C LEU A 134 -0.56 11.50 11.38
N ARG A 135 -0.29 10.62 12.36
CA ARG A 135 -0.01 9.20 12.09
C ARG A 135 -1.25 8.45 11.61
N TRP A 136 -2.41 8.78 12.17
CA TRP A 136 -3.67 8.21 11.69
C TRP A 136 -4.01 8.66 10.26
N VAL A 137 -3.73 9.92 9.90
CA VAL A 137 -3.85 10.43 8.52
C VAL A 137 -2.96 9.63 7.57
N GLU A 138 -1.71 9.40 7.95
CA GLU A 138 -0.79 8.54 7.20
C GLU A 138 -1.39 7.13 7.03
N TRP A 139 -1.80 6.48 8.11
CA TRP A 139 -2.33 5.11 8.07
C TRP A 139 -3.60 4.99 7.24
N VAL A 140 -4.55 5.91 7.38
CA VAL A 140 -5.77 5.95 6.57
C VAL A 140 -5.39 5.99 5.09
N THR A 141 -4.55 6.95 4.71
CA THR A 141 -4.14 7.15 3.31
C THR A 141 -3.36 5.97 2.74
N LEU A 142 -2.37 5.47 3.48
CA LEU A 142 -1.48 4.40 3.02
C LEU A 142 -2.16 3.03 3.02
N SER A 143 -3.12 2.80 3.91
CA SER A 143 -3.79 1.50 4.04
C SER A 143 -4.54 1.10 2.77
N PHE A 144 -5.23 2.05 2.12
CA PHE A 144 -5.89 1.79 0.85
C PHE A 144 -4.88 1.39 -0.23
N VAL A 145 -3.87 2.22 -0.48
CA VAL A 145 -2.95 2.03 -1.61
C VAL A 145 -2.08 0.79 -1.45
N MET A 146 -1.58 0.51 -0.23
CA MET A 146 -0.79 -0.69 0.02
C MET A 146 -1.64 -1.96 -0.17
N THR A 147 -2.83 -2.01 0.43
CA THR A 147 -3.72 -3.18 0.31
C THR A 147 -4.17 -3.39 -1.13
N PHE A 148 -4.53 -2.30 -1.84
CA PHE A 148 -4.93 -2.38 -3.23
C PHE A 148 -3.81 -2.94 -4.11
N VAL A 149 -2.60 -2.41 -4.01
CA VAL A 149 -1.47 -2.86 -4.84
C VAL A 149 -1.15 -4.33 -4.58
N VAL A 150 -1.05 -4.75 -3.32
CA VAL A 150 -0.73 -6.15 -2.96
C VAL A 150 -1.82 -7.12 -3.45
N GLU A 151 -3.09 -6.73 -3.37
CA GLU A 151 -4.18 -7.57 -3.86
C GLU A 151 -4.30 -7.56 -5.40
N ALA A 152 -3.98 -6.44 -6.04
CA ALA A 152 -4.10 -6.29 -7.50
C ALA A 152 -2.97 -7.03 -8.25
N MET A 153 -1.78 -7.17 -7.67
CA MET A 153 -0.61 -7.78 -8.33
C MET A 153 -0.87 -9.19 -8.89
N ASP A 154 -1.68 -10.01 -8.20
CA ASP A 154 -1.95 -11.40 -8.59
C ASP A 154 -3.39 -11.65 -9.06
N SER A 155 -4.18 -10.57 -9.21
CA SER A 155 -5.62 -10.66 -9.48
C SER A 155 -5.94 -10.37 -10.95
N THR A 156 -6.77 -11.23 -11.54
CA THR A 156 -7.33 -11.03 -12.89
C THR A 156 -8.51 -10.05 -12.91
N SER A 157 -9.03 -9.67 -11.73
CA SER A 157 -10.14 -8.73 -11.56
C SER A 157 -9.83 -7.69 -10.49
N LEU A 158 -10.26 -6.44 -10.71
CA LEU A 158 -10.02 -5.33 -9.77
C LEU A 158 -11.06 -5.27 -8.64
N ARG A 159 -12.20 -5.98 -8.75
CA ARG A 159 -13.29 -5.89 -7.76
C ARG A 159 -12.87 -6.39 -6.38
N GLY A 160 -12.20 -7.55 -6.31
CA GLY A 160 -11.70 -8.12 -5.05
C GLY A 160 -10.67 -7.21 -4.36
N PRO A 161 -9.59 -6.80 -5.06
CA PRO A 161 -8.61 -5.84 -4.55
C PRO A 161 -9.22 -4.52 -4.07
N ALA A 162 -10.14 -3.94 -4.84
CA ALA A 162 -10.81 -2.70 -4.46
C ALA A 162 -11.64 -2.85 -3.17
N LEU A 163 -12.44 -3.90 -3.06
CA LEU A 163 -13.24 -4.16 -1.85
C LEU A 163 -12.35 -4.39 -0.62
N CYS A 164 -11.23 -5.11 -0.78
CA CYS A 164 -10.27 -5.32 0.30
C CYS A 164 -9.63 -4.00 0.75
N ALA A 165 -9.18 -3.18 -0.20
CA ALA A 165 -8.57 -1.89 0.07
C ALA A 165 -9.55 -0.89 0.70
N ILE A 166 -10.80 -0.85 0.24
CA ILE A 166 -11.87 -0.01 0.82
C ILE A 166 -12.18 -0.49 2.24
N SER A 167 -12.30 -1.79 2.47
CA SER A 167 -12.53 -2.35 3.81
C SER A 167 -11.41 -1.92 4.77
N GLN A 168 -10.15 -2.00 4.32
CA GLN A 168 -9.02 -1.58 5.13
C GLN A 168 -9.00 -0.07 5.38
N LEU A 169 -9.30 0.75 4.37
CA LEU A 169 -9.43 2.20 4.50
C LEU A 169 -10.51 2.60 5.50
N LEU A 170 -11.68 1.96 5.44
CA LEU A 170 -12.78 2.21 6.37
C LEU A 170 -12.41 1.76 7.78
N SER A 171 -11.77 0.60 7.91
CA SER A 171 -11.30 0.09 9.20
C SER A 171 -10.31 1.04 9.86
N THR A 172 -9.32 1.55 9.11
CA THR A 172 -8.33 2.49 9.65
C THR A 172 -8.95 3.87 9.93
N SER A 173 -9.92 4.30 9.12
CA SER A 173 -10.69 5.53 9.36
C SER A 173 -11.51 5.43 10.66
N CYS A 174 -12.13 4.28 10.94
CA CYS A 174 -12.78 4.05 12.23
C CYS A 174 -11.79 4.17 13.39
N GLY A 175 -10.58 3.64 13.26
CA GLY A 175 -9.52 3.81 14.26
C GLY A 175 -9.15 5.28 14.51
N MET A 176 -9.09 6.09 13.45
CA MET A 176 -8.85 7.54 13.54
C MET A 176 -10.01 8.29 14.24
N LEU A 177 -11.25 7.86 14.03
CA LEU A 177 -12.45 8.48 14.62
C LEU A 177 -12.71 8.07 16.07
N MET A 178 -12.13 6.95 16.52
CA MET A 178 -12.31 6.40 17.85
C MET A 178 -12.07 7.41 19.01
N PRO A 179 -10.98 8.20 19.04
CA PRO A 179 -10.76 9.19 20.10
C PRO A 179 -11.77 10.35 20.08
N LEU A 180 -12.54 10.51 19.00
CA LEU A 180 -13.59 11.53 18.85
C LEU A 180 -14.98 11.03 19.23
N ALA A 181 -15.09 9.79 19.73
CA ALA A 181 -16.35 9.23 20.16
C ALA A 181 -16.91 10.00 21.37
N PRO A 182 -18.15 10.55 21.29
CA PRO A 182 -18.70 11.37 22.37
C PRO A 182 -19.13 10.56 23.60
N SER A 183 -19.19 9.23 23.49
CA SER A 183 -19.54 8.33 24.59
C SER A 183 -18.97 6.94 24.38
N LEU A 184 -18.90 6.15 25.46
CA LEU A 184 -18.47 4.75 25.43
C LEU A 184 -19.29 3.89 24.46
N PHE A 185 -20.57 4.22 24.27
CA PHE A 185 -21.43 3.52 23.32
C PHE A 185 -20.91 3.69 21.88
N TRP A 186 -20.69 4.93 21.43
CA TRP A 186 -20.17 5.20 20.09
C TRP A 186 -18.76 4.65 19.91
N TRP A 187 -17.93 4.70 20.94
CA TRP A 187 -16.60 4.11 20.93
C TRP A 187 -16.67 2.61 20.62
N LYS A 188 -17.57 1.86 21.29
CA LYS A 188 -17.78 0.43 21.04
C LYS A 188 -18.29 0.16 19.63
N VAL A 189 -19.25 0.96 19.14
CA VAL A 189 -19.78 0.81 17.77
C VAL A 189 -18.67 1.01 16.73
N ILE A 190 -17.87 2.05 16.88
CA ILE A 190 -16.73 2.34 15.98
C ILE A 190 -15.69 1.23 16.05
N PHE A 191 -15.33 0.78 17.26
CA PHE A 191 -14.39 -0.31 17.48
C PHE A 191 -14.86 -1.63 16.83
N THR A 192 -16.11 -2.04 17.09
CA THR A 192 -16.67 -3.26 16.50
C THR A 192 -16.74 -3.17 14.99
N THR A 193 -17.12 -2.02 14.43
CA THR A 193 -17.13 -1.79 12.99
C THR A 193 -15.73 -1.94 12.39
N ALA A 194 -14.71 -1.31 13.00
CA ALA A 194 -13.32 -1.45 12.59
C ALA A 194 -12.89 -2.92 12.61
N PHE A 195 -13.21 -3.64 13.69
CA PHE A 195 -12.83 -5.04 13.84
C PHE A 195 -13.45 -5.96 12.78
N VAL A 196 -14.74 -5.78 12.46
CA VAL A 196 -15.42 -6.56 11.42
C VAL A 196 -14.83 -6.27 10.03
N LEU A 197 -14.57 -5.01 9.71
CA LEU A 197 -13.94 -4.60 8.45
C LEU A 197 -12.51 -5.14 8.32
N PHE A 198 -11.75 -5.16 9.42
CA PHE A 198 -10.43 -5.77 9.47
C PHE A 198 -10.49 -7.30 9.33
N GLY A 199 -11.50 -7.94 9.93
CA GLY A 199 -11.75 -9.39 9.80
C GLY A 199 -11.96 -9.84 8.35
N TYR A 200 -12.56 -8.99 7.51
CA TYR A 200 -12.71 -9.26 6.09
C TYR A 200 -11.35 -9.46 5.37
N LEU A 201 -10.31 -8.71 5.79
CA LEU A 201 -8.96 -8.84 5.23
C LEU A 201 -8.39 -10.24 5.47
N PHE A 202 -8.53 -10.80 6.68
CA PHE A 202 -8.06 -12.15 6.98
C PHE A 202 -8.78 -13.22 6.18
N ARG A 203 -10.11 -13.11 6.06
CA ARG A 203 -10.89 -14.01 5.21
C ARG A 203 -10.36 -13.97 3.76
N ARG A 204 -10.07 -12.77 3.24
CA ARG A 204 -9.57 -12.60 1.88
C ARG A 204 -8.17 -13.20 1.71
N LEU A 205 -7.27 -12.98 2.67
CA LEU A 205 -5.93 -13.56 2.67
C LEU A 205 -5.98 -15.09 2.69
N TRP A 206 -6.85 -15.69 3.50
CA TRP A 206 -7.05 -17.14 3.55
C TRP A 206 -7.48 -17.72 2.20
N LEU A 207 -8.45 -17.07 1.53
CA LEU A 207 -8.92 -17.48 0.21
C LEU A 207 -7.80 -17.37 -0.84
N LYS A 208 -7.02 -16.27 -0.81
CA LYS A 208 -5.89 -16.09 -1.72
C LYS A 208 -4.83 -17.15 -1.50
N GLU A 209 -4.52 -17.48 -0.24
CA GLU A 209 -3.55 -18.52 0.08
C GLU A 209 -4.01 -19.89 -0.42
N ALA A 210 -5.28 -20.25 -0.22
CA ALA A 210 -5.84 -21.50 -0.74
C ALA A 210 -5.68 -21.60 -2.27
N LEU A 211 -6.01 -20.53 -3.01
CA LEU A 211 -5.87 -20.48 -4.47
C LEU A 211 -4.40 -20.58 -4.91
N LEU A 212 -3.48 -19.92 -4.20
CA LEU A 212 -2.04 -20.00 -4.51
C LEU A 212 -1.46 -21.38 -4.22
N ARG A 213 -1.93 -22.06 -3.17
CA ARG A 213 -1.55 -23.45 -2.87
C ARG A 213 -2.05 -24.40 -3.97
N GLU A 214 -3.27 -24.20 -4.46
CA GLU A 214 -3.82 -24.99 -5.57
C GLU A 214 -3.02 -24.78 -6.87
N ARG A 215 -2.74 -23.53 -7.26
CA ARG A 215 -1.91 -23.25 -8.44
C ARG A 215 -0.51 -23.86 -8.35
N ARG A 216 0.09 -23.87 -7.15
CA ARG A 216 1.40 -24.52 -6.95
C ARG A 216 1.34 -26.03 -7.15
N ARG A 217 0.23 -26.68 -6.77
CA ARG A 217 0.03 -28.12 -7.00
C ARG A 217 -0.21 -28.47 -8.46
N SER A 218 -0.83 -27.56 -9.24
CA SER A 218 -1.08 -27.77 -10.67
C SER A 218 0.14 -27.51 -11.56
N LEU A 219 1.21 -26.88 -11.03
CA LEU A 219 2.45 -26.74 -11.79
C LEU A 219 3.10 -28.12 -11.95
N PRO A 220 3.46 -28.52 -13.19
CA PRO A 220 4.15 -29.78 -13.39
C PRO A 220 5.39 -29.81 -12.51
N ALA A 221 5.59 -30.90 -11.78
CA ALA A 221 6.77 -31.09 -10.96
C ALA A 221 7.98 -30.90 -11.88
N GLY A 222 8.69 -29.79 -11.71
CA GLY A 222 9.94 -29.50 -12.40
C GLY A 222 11.01 -30.43 -11.86
N GLY A 223 10.86 -31.74 -12.11
CA GLY A 223 11.98 -32.67 -12.06
C GLY A 223 12.94 -32.26 -13.17
N PRO A 224 14.26 -32.22 -12.91
CA PRO A 224 15.23 -32.02 -13.97
C PRO A 224 14.96 -33.05 -15.09
N PRO A 225 15.11 -32.67 -16.37
CA PRO A 225 14.90 -33.60 -17.46
C PRO A 225 15.78 -34.82 -17.22
N ALA A 226 15.16 -36.01 -17.22
CA ALA A 226 15.88 -37.27 -17.11
C ALA A 226 17.00 -37.25 -18.17
N ARG A 227 18.25 -37.28 -17.72
CA ARG A 227 19.40 -37.43 -18.62
C ARG A 227 19.19 -38.76 -19.35
N GLY A 228 18.80 -38.68 -20.62
CA GLY A 228 18.71 -39.85 -21.48
C GLY A 228 20.04 -40.60 -21.51
N PRO A 229 20.02 -41.92 -21.75
CA PRO A 229 21.24 -42.72 -21.80
C PRO A 229 22.20 -42.11 -22.83
N ARG A 230 23.44 -41.87 -22.41
CA ARG A 230 24.52 -41.53 -23.33
C ARG A 230 24.78 -42.77 -24.18
N ALA A 231 24.49 -42.65 -25.48
CA ALA A 231 24.99 -43.57 -26.50
C ALA A 231 26.51 -43.37 -26.67
#